data_AF-A0A318QJZ8-F1
#
_entry.id   AF-A0A318QJZ8-F1
#
_cell.length_a   1.000
_cell.length_b   1.000
_cell.length_c   1.000
_cell.angle_alpha   90.00
_cell.angle_beta   90.00
_cell.angle_gamma   90.00
#
_symmetry.space_group_name_H-M   'P 1'
#
loop_
_entity.id
_entity.type
_entity.pdbx_description
1 polymer ?
#
loop_
_entity_poly.entity_id
_entity_poly.type
_entity_poly.pdbx_seq_one_letter_code
_entity_poly.pdbx_strand_id
1 'polypeptide(L)'
;MTDIFRPLSPRDLAARMTLVNQSVSQNLLHQFNRFMIDAEQAKAEGIPQACRHATAQADARWQDMESMLMGAAPIDRTGGEIEASLFAQRRKAGKVRS
;
A
#
# COMPACT_ATOMS: atom_id res chain seq x y z
N MET A 1 -25.85 -18.35 -5.80
CA MET A 1 -24.99 -18.52 -4.61
C MET A 1 -24.36 -17.17 -4.33
N THR A 2 -24.65 -16.58 -3.17
CA THR A 2 -23.99 -15.35 -2.71
C THR A 2 -22.69 -15.76 -2.04
N ASP A 3 -21.58 -15.64 -2.77
CA ASP A 3 -20.25 -15.75 -2.15
C ASP A 3 -20.10 -14.64 -1.12
N ILE A 4 -20.15 -15.02 0.15
CA ILE A 4 -19.98 -14.11 1.27
C ILE A 4 -18.51 -13.72 1.26
N PHE A 5 -18.23 -12.50 0.79
CA PHE A 5 -16.91 -11.89 0.89
C PHE A 5 -16.46 -11.89 2.36
N ARG A 6 -15.43 -12.69 2.66
CA ARG A 6 -14.77 -12.69 3.97
C ARG A 6 -13.41 -12.04 3.79
N PRO A 7 -13.25 -10.73 4.08
CA PRO A 7 -11.95 -10.10 4.02
C PRO A 7 -11.00 -10.84 4.97
N LEU A 8 -9.78 -11.12 4.49
CA LEU A 8 -8.71 -11.62 5.34
C LEU A 8 -8.47 -10.60 6.46
N SER A 9 -8.43 -11.08 7.71
CA SER A 9 -8.06 -10.19 8.80
C SER A 9 -6.60 -9.74 8.62
N PRO A 10 -6.21 -8.54 9.07
CA PRO A 10 -4.81 -8.09 9.01
C PRO A 10 -3.84 -9.07 9.68
N ARG A 11 -4.29 -9.79 10.72
CA ARG A 11 -3.52 -10.82 11.42
C ARG A 11 -3.26 -12.03 10.52
N ASP A 12 -4.28 -12.51 9.81
CA ASP A 12 -4.15 -13.66 8.91
C ASP A 12 -3.29 -13.31 7.69
N LEU A 13 -3.38 -12.07 7.21
CA LEU A 13 -2.51 -11.55 6.16
C LEU A 13 -1.04 -11.52 6.62
N ALA A 14 -0.78 -11.01 7.83
CA ALA A 14 0.57 -10.99 8.40
C ALA A 14 1.12 -12.42 8.59
N ALA A 15 0.29 -13.39 8.99
CA ALA A 15 0.68 -14.79 9.14
C ALA A 15 1.07 -15.47 7.81
N ARG A 16 0.58 -14.96 6.67
CA ARG A 16 0.95 -15.44 5.32
C ARG A 16 2.27 -14.85 4.82
N MET A 17 2.76 -13.77 5.44
CA MET A 17 4.05 -13.18 5.10
C MET A 17 5.18 -13.98 5.76
N THR A 18 6.28 -14.18 5.03
CA THR A 18 7.52 -14.70 5.63
C THR A 18 8.03 -13.71 6.69
N LEU A 19 8.78 -14.20 7.69
CA LEU A 19 9.43 -13.34 8.69
C LEU A 19 10.29 -12.24 8.04
N VAL A 20 10.93 -12.58 6.91
CA VAL A 20 11.70 -11.63 6.10
C VAL A 20 10.81 -10.51 5.57
N ASN A 21 9.67 -10.85 4.95
CA ASN A 21 8.74 -9.85 4.42
C ASN A 21 8.12 -8.99 5.54
N GLN A 22 7.87 -9.57 6.72
CA GLN A 22 7.42 -8.80 7.88
C GLN A 22 8.48 -7.77 8.31
N SER A 23 9.75 -8.17 8.41
CA SER A 23 10.85 -7.26 8.74
C SER A 23 11.02 -6.16 7.69
N VAL A 24 10.95 -6.51 6.40
CA VAL A 24 10.99 -5.53 5.30
C VAL A 24 9.82 -4.54 5.41
N SER A 25 8.61 -5.02 5.73
CA SER A 25 7.42 -4.15 5.88
C SER A 25 7.56 -3.14 7.01
N GLN A 26 8.09 -3.56 8.15
CA GLN A 26 8.36 -2.69 9.28
C GLN A 26 9.42 -1.64 8.90
N ASN A 27 10.46 -2.06 8.20
CA ASN A 27 11.49 -1.14 7.73
C ASN A 27 10.93 -0.08 6.76
N LEU A 28 10.11 -0.49 5.78
CA LEU A 28 9.46 0.44 4.86
C LEU A 28 8.51 1.41 5.58
N LEU A 29 7.77 0.94 6.59
CA LEU A 29 6.92 1.79 7.42
C LEU A 29 7.73 2.82 8.22
N HIS A 30 8.88 2.41 8.79
CA HIS A 30 9.78 3.34 9.46
C HIS A 30 10.32 4.41 8.51
N GLN A 31 10.71 4.04 7.28
CA GLN A 31 11.15 5.00 6.27
C GLN A 31 10.02 5.96 5.87
N PHE A 32 8.80 5.44 5.63
CA PHE A 32 7.62 6.26 5.35
C PHE A 32 7.41 7.31 6.43
N ASN A 33 7.34 6.89 7.70
CA ASN A 33 7.14 7.80 8.82
C ASN A 33 8.23 8.85 8.93
N ARG A 34 9.49 8.46 8.64
CA ARG A 34 10.61 9.40 8.64
C ARG A 34 10.43 10.47 7.57
N PHE A 35 10.12 10.09 6.33
CA PHE A 35 9.91 11.05 5.25
C PHE A 35 8.71 11.97 5.49
N MET A 36 7.65 11.47 6.13
CA MET A 36 6.52 12.32 6.54
C MET A 36 6.93 13.38 7.58
N ILE A 37 7.79 13.01 8.54
CA ILE A 37 8.36 13.98 9.51
C ILE A 37 9.21 15.01 8.78
N ASP A 38 10.09 14.57 7.88
CA ASP A 38 10.95 15.46 7.10
C ASP A 38 10.10 16.42 6.21
N ALA A 39 8.97 15.95 5.67
CA ALA A 39 8.04 16.76 4.89
C ALA A 39 7.33 17.84 5.72
N GLU A 40 6.88 17.50 6.94
CA GLU A 40 6.29 18.46 7.87
C GLU A 40 7.33 19.47 8.37
N GLN A 41 8.56 19.04 8.63
CA GLN A 41 9.65 19.94 8.98
C GLN A 41 9.96 20.92 7.84
N ALA A 42 10.12 20.43 6.61
CA ALA A 42 10.37 21.27 5.45
C ALA A 42 9.23 22.27 5.18
N LYS A 43 7.98 21.87 5.47
CA LYS A 43 6.82 22.76 5.40
C LYS A 43 6.86 23.84 6.48
N ALA A 44 7.24 23.49 7.72
CA ALA A 44 7.41 24.45 8.81
C ALA A 44 8.56 25.45 8.54
N GLU A 45 9.64 25.00 7.89
CA GLU A 45 10.77 25.83 7.46
C GLU A 45 10.48 26.65 6.20
N GLY A 46 9.34 26.44 5.54
CA GLY A 46 8.95 27.18 4.35
C GLY A 46 9.78 26.83 3.10
N ILE A 47 10.25 25.58 2.99
CA ILE A 47 11.05 25.07 1.87
C ILE A 47 10.20 24.12 1.00
N PRO A 48 9.46 24.61 -0.01
CA PRO A 48 8.43 23.82 -0.69
C PRO A 48 8.99 22.67 -1.52
N GLN A 49 10.21 22.81 -2.06
CA GLN A 49 10.86 21.77 -2.85
C GLN A 49 11.25 20.57 -1.97
N ALA A 50 11.79 20.83 -0.78
CA ALA A 50 12.15 19.78 0.17
C ALA A 50 10.91 19.04 0.67
N CYS A 51 9.82 19.76 0.97
CA CYS A 51 8.54 19.16 1.35
C CYS A 51 8.01 18.23 0.24
N ARG A 52 7.94 18.70 -1.02
CA ARG A 52 7.50 17.85 -2.15
C ARG A 52 8.37 16.62 -2.33
N HIS A 53 9.68 16.76 -2.20
CA HIS A 53 10.60 15.64 -2.35
C HIS A 53 10.40 14.60 -1.26
N ALA A 54 10.30 15.02 0.01
CA ALA A 54 10.06 14.14 1.14
C ALA A 54 8.70 13.43 1.02
N THR A 55 7.64 14.14 0.62
CA THR A 55 6.32 13.53 0.36
C THR A 55 6.39 12.48 -0.76
N ALA A 56 7.08 12.77 -1.87
CA ALA A 56 7.26 11.80 -2.96
C ALA A 56 8.02 10.54 -2.51
N GLN A 57 9.00 10.69 -1.63
CA GLN A 57 9.72 9.54 -1.05
C GLN A 57 8.84 8.73 -0.10
N ALA A 58 7.98 9.38 0.70
CA ALA A 58 6.98 8.71 1.51
C ALA A 58 6.02 7.90 0.63
N ASP A 59 5.44 8.52 -0.41
CA ASP A 59 4.53 7.84 -1.33
C ASP A 59 5.16 6.62 -2.01
N ALA A 60 6.44 6.70 -2.40
CA ALA A 60 7.16 5.56 -2.96
C ALA A 60 7.26 4.39 -1.96
N ARG A 61 7.55 4.66 -0.68
CA ARG A 61 7.63 3.60 0.35
C ARG A 61 6.26 3.00 0.65
N TRP A 62 5.20 3.79 0.57
CA TRP A 62 3.84 3.28 0.65
C TRP A 62 3.51 2.31 -0.49
N GLN A 63 3.88 2.66 -1.73
CA GLN A 63 3.68 1.80 -2.90
C GLN A 63 4.48 0.49 -2.83
N ASP A 64 5.70 0.53 -2.30
CA ASP A 64 6.50 -0.68 -2.07
C ASP A 64 5.81 -1.62 -1.07
N MET A 65 5.26 -1.06 0.02
CA MET A 65 4.49 -1.84 1.00
C MET A 65 3.23 -2.45 0.40
N GLU A 66 2.45 -1.68 -0.38
CA GLU A 66 1.26 -2.18 -1.09
C GLU A 66 1.63 -3.34 -2.02
N SER A 67 2.69 -3.18 -2.82
CA SER A 67 3.15 -4.19 -3.77
C SER A 67 3.58 -5.48 -3.08
N MET A 68 4.29 -5.36 -1.96
CA MET A 68 4.72 -6.51 -1.18
C MET A 68 3.54 -7.25 -0.52
N LEU A 69 2.55 -6.53 0.02
CA LEU A 69 1.36 -7.14 0.61
C LEU A 69 0.53 -7.89 -0.43
N MET A 70 0.35 -7.29 -1.61
CA MET A 70 -0.35 -7.93 -2.73
C MET A 70 0.39 -9.16 -3.27
N GLY A 71 1.73 -9.17 -3.21
CA GLY A 71 2.53 -10.35 -3.55
C GLY A 71 2.44 -11.47 -2.50
N ALA A 72 2.30 -11.13 -1.22
CA ALA A 72 2.24 -12.09 -0.12
C ALA A 72 0.87 -12.76 0.05
N ALA A 73 -0.20 -12.10 -0.36
CA ALA A 73 -1.52 -12.71 -0.51
C ALA A 73 -1.84 -12.87 -2.00
N PRO A 74 -1.34 -13.93 -2.67
CA PRO A 74 -1.88 -14.28 -3.97
C PRO A 74 -3.38 -14.48 -3.78
N ILE A 75 -4.17 -13.59 -4.39
CA ILE A 75 -5.60 -13.80 -4.58
C ILE A 75 -5.70 -15.19 -5.19
N ASP A 76 -6.28 -16.12 -4.44
CA ASP A 76 -6.33 -17.53 -4.82
C ASP A 76 -7.07 -17.62 -6.17
N ARG A 77 -6.30 -17.82 -7.24
CA ARG A 77 -6.80 -17.81 -8.62
C ARG A 77 -7.72 -18.99 -8.92
N THR A 78 -7.98 -19.85 -7.94
CA THR A 78 -9.01 -20.89 -8.04
C THR A 78 -10.44 -20.35 -7.89
N GLY A 79 -10.61 -19.10 -7.42
CA GLY A 79 -11.89 -18.35 -7.51
C GLY A 79 -11.76 -16.87 -7.95
N GLY A 80 -10.53 -16.41 -8.22
CA GLY A 80 -10.15 -14.99 -8.21
C GLY A 80 -10.09 -14.23 -9.55
N GLU A 81 -10.58 -14.76 -10.66
CA GLU A 81 -10.66 -13.96 -11.90
C GLU A 81 -11.63 -12.77 -11.77
N ILE A 82 -12.64 -12.91 -10.92
CA ILE A 82 -13.63 -11.87 -10.63
C ILE A 82 -13.00 -10.74 -9.79
N GLU A 83 -12.07 -11.05 -8.88
CA GLU A 83 -11.56 -10.07 -7.91
C GLU A 83 -10.55 -9.09 -8.51
N ALA A 84 -9.61 -9.56 -9.33
CA ALA A 84 -8.64 -8.68 -9.99
C ALA A 84 -9.32 -7.74 -11.01
N SER A 85 -10.34 -8.25 -11.71
CA SER A 85 -11.10 -7.48 -12.70
C SER A 85 -12.04 -6.46 -12.04
N LEU A 86 -12.70 -6.79 -10.91
CA LEU A 86 -13.48 -5.82 -10.12
C LEU A 86 -12.61 -4.74 -9.48
N PHE A 87 -11.45 -5.11 -8.94
CA PHE A 87 -10.55 -4.14 -8.32
C PHE A 87 -9.94 -3.20 -9.38
N ALA A 88 -9.54 -3.74 -10.54
CA ALA A 88 -9.11 -2.94 -11.68
C ALA A 88 -10.23 -2.06 -12.26
N GLN A 89 -11.48 -2.54 -12.31
CA GLN A 89 -12.65 -1.75 -12.69
C GLN A 89 -12.92 -0.62 -11.70
N ARG A 90 -12.85 -0.86 -10.39
CA ARG A 90 -13.00 0.20 -9.36
C ARG A 90 -11.90 1.25 -9.45
N ARG A 91 -10.65 0.85 -9.70
CA ARG A 91 -9.52 1.77 -9.94
C ARG A 91 -9.72 2.61 -11.20
N LYS A 92 -10.38 2.05 -12.24
CA LYS A 92 -10.77 2.78 -13.46
C LYS A 92 -12.00 3.67 -13.25
N ALA A 93 -12.98 3.24 -12.47
CA ALA A 93 -14.19 3.99 -12.17
C ALA A 93 -13.93 5.21 -11.26
N GLY A 94 -12.89 5.15 -10.43
CA GLY A 94 -12.39 6.29 -9.64
C GLY A 94 -11.62 7.34 -10.46
N LYS A 95 -11.30 7.06 -11.73
CA LYS A 95 -10.88 8.10 -12.67
C LYS A 95 -12.12 8.75 -13.26
N VAL A 96 -12.68 9.69 -12.51
CA VAL A 96 -13.60 10.70 -13.07
C VAL A 96 -12.85 11.36 -14.22
N ARG A 97 -13.31 11.10 -15.45
CA ARG A 97 -12.95 11.90 -16.61
C ARG A 97 -13.39 13.33 -16.29
N SER A 98 -12.43 14.25 -16.16
CA SER A 98 -12.65 15.65 -16.49
C SER A 98 -13.09 15.77 -17.93
#